data_AF-A0A6B3CYV4-F1
#
_entry.id   AF-A0A6B3CYV4-F1
#
_cell.length_a   1.000
_cell.length_b   1.000
_cell.length_c   1.000
_cell.angle_alpha   90.00
_cell.angle_beta   90.00
_cell.angle_gamma   90.00
#
_symmetry.space_group_name_H-M   'P 1'
#
loop_
_entity.id
_entity.type
_entity.pdbx_description
1 polymer ?
#
loop_
_entity_poly.entity_id
_entity_poly.type
_entity_poly.pdbx_seq_one_letter_code
_entity_poly.pdbx_strand_id
1 'polypeptide(L)'
;ERVVGADGRTLAETWKGGMEALRGGTAAGFPNFMTVIGPNTGLGNSSMILMIESQLNYMADYLRQLNVLGGRTALDPRPAAVRNWNHR
;
A
#
# COMPACT_ATOMS: atom_id res chain seq x y z
N GLU A 1 7.59 -1.18 -14.94
CA GLU A 1 9.05 -0.94 -15.02
C GLU A 1 9.58 0.12 -14.05
N ARG A 2 8.82 1.17 -13.68
CA ARG A 2 9.38 2.29 -12.88
C ARG A 2 9.45 2.07 -11.35
N VAL A 3 8.67 1.14 -10.80
CA VAL A 3 8.68 0.83 -9.35
C VAL A 3 9.27 -0.55 -9.16
N VAL A 4 10.42 -0.61 -8.50
CA VAL A 4 11.19 -1.83 -8.20
C VAL A 4 11.21 -2.03 -6.69
N GLY A 5 10.82 -3.23 -6.24
CA GLY A 5 10.79 -3.61 -4.84
C GLY A 5 12.15 -4.02 -4.30
N ALA A 6 12.20 -4.38 -3.01
CA ALA A 6 13.43 -4.76 -2.32
C ALA A 6 14.11 -6.00 -2.93
N ASP A 7 13.32 -6.91 -3.52
CA ASP A 7 13.81 -8.13 -4.17
C ASP A 7 14.21 -7.93 -5.64
N GLY A 8 14.25 -6.69 -6.13
CA GLY A 8 14.58 -6.37 -7.53
C GLY A 8 13.45 -6.64 -8.54
N ARG A 9 12.30 -7.16 -8.10
CA ARG A 9 11.11 -7.33 -8.94
C ARG A 9 10.31 -6.04 -9.02
N THR A 10 9.73 -5.77 -10.18
CA THR A 10 8.85 -4.62 -10.38
C THR A 10 7.46 -4.85 -9.77
N LEU A 11 6.78 -3.76 -9.43
CA LEU A 11 5.39 -3.81 -8.97
C LEU A 11 4.48 -4.41 -10.03
N ALA A 12 4.72 -4.07 -11.30
CA ALA A 12 3.98 -4.60 -12.44
C ALA A 12 4.14 -6.13 -12.58
N GLU A 13 5.34 -6.67 -12.38
CA GLU A 13 5.57 -8.12 -12.37
C GLU A 13 4.85 -8.79 -11.19
N THR A 14 4.93 -8.19 -10.01
CA THR A 14 4.31 -8.73 -8.79
C THR A 14 2.78 -8.75 -8.89
N TRP A 15 2.18 -7.77 -9.57
CA TRP A 15 0.74 -7.65 -9.74
C TRP A 15 0.16 -8.35 -10.99
N LYS A 16 0.97 -9.07 -11.78
CA LYS A 16 0.48 -9.78 -12.98
C LYS A 16 -0.67 -10.76 -12.70
N GLY A 17 -0.68 -11.39 -11.53
CA GLY A 17 -1.72 -12.36 -11.14
C GLY A 17 -2.93 -11.75 -10.44
N GLY A 18 -2.96 -10.44 -10.26
CA GLY A 18 -3.93 -9.73 -9.44
C GLY A 18 -3.25 -8.69 -8.57
N MET A 19 -3.82 -7.50 -8.51
CA MET A 19 -3.29 -6.43 -7.67
C MET A 19 -3.72 -6.65 -6.22
N GLU A 20 -2.74 -6.74 -5.34
CA GLU A 20 -2.96 -6.86 -3.90
C GLU A 20 -2.20 -5.78 -3.13
N ALA A 21 -2.89 -5.19 -2.16
CA ALA A 21 -2.31 -4.24 -1.22
C ALA A 21 -3.01 -4.34 0.14
N LEU A 22 -2.28 -4.07 1.21
CA LEU A 22 -2.87 -3.90 2.53
C LEU A 22 -3.65 -2.58 2.55
N ARG A 23 -4.96 -2.66 2.83
CA ARG A 23 -5.89 -1.51 2.84
C ARG A 23 -5.92 -0.73 1.52
N GLY A 24 -5.56 -1.39 0.43
CA GLY A 24 -5.41 -0.75 -0.88
C GLY A 24 -4.32 0.33 -0.95
N GLY A 25 -3.43 0.41 0.05
CA GLY A 25 -2.41 1.45 0.14
C GLY A 25 -0.98 0.92 -0.08
N THR A 26 -0.58 -0.13 0.62
CA THR A 26 0.82 -0.61 0.66
C THR A 26 0.96 -2.03 0.10
N ALA A 27 2.01 -2.30 -0.66
CA ALA A 27 2.30 -3.61 -1.26
C ALA A 27 3.49 -4.28 -0.57
N ALA A 28 3.40 -5.58 -0.31
CA ALA A 28 4.49 -6.32 0.34
C ALA A 28 5.70 -6.45 -0.59
N GLY A 29 6.91 -6.27 -0.05
CA GLY A 29 8.14 -6.23 -0.82
C GLY A 29 8.44 -4.88 -1.48
N PHE A 30 7.60 -3.87 -1.20
CA PHE A 30 7.80 -2.49 -1.65
C PHE A 30 7.84 -1.56 -0.43
N PRO A 31 8.97 -1.53 0.32
CA PRO A 31 9.09 -0.72 1.52
C PRO A 31 8.93 0.76 1.20
N ASN A 32 8.26 1.51 2.06
CA ASN A 32 8.00 2.95 1.88
C ASN A 32 7.19 3.33 0.63
N PHE A 33 6.58 2.35 -0.05
CA PHE A 33 5.68 2.58 -1.16
C PHE A 33 4.22 2.63 -0.69
N MET A 34 3.51 3.67 -1.11
CA MET A 34 2.07 3.80 -0.85
C MET A 34 1.35 4.33 -2.10
N THR A 35 0.11 3.88 -2.29
CA THR A 35 -0.80 4.34 -3.34
C THR A 35 -2.01 5.04 -2.73
N VAL A 36 -2.52 6.04 -3.46
CA VAL A 36 -3.83 6.66 -3.21
C VAL A 36 -4.76 6.16 -4.32
N ILE A 37 -5.95 5.72 -3.93
CA ILE A 37 -6.90 4.94 -4.71
C ILE A 37 -6.24 3.69 -5.31
N GLY A 38 -5.49 2.95 -4.48
CA GLY A 38 -4.89 1.68 -4.88
C GLY A 38 -5.89 0.51 -4.92
N PRO A 39 -5.38 -0.73 -5.03
CA PRO A 39 -6.21 -1.92 -5.27
C PRO A 39 -7.38 -2.05 -4.28
N ASN A 40 -8.55 -2.45 -4.77
CA ASN A 40 -9.76 -2.73 -3.97
C ASN A 40 -10.35 -1.53 -3.21
N THR A 41 -10.08 -0.29 -3.64
CA THR A 41 -10.62 0.94 -2.98
C THR A 41 -11.62 1.74 -3.82
N GLY A 42 -11.71 1.46 -5.13
CA GLY A 42 -12.61 2.14 -6.08
C GLY A 42 -13.90 1.37 -6.38
N LEU A 43 -14.75 1.15 -5.38
CA LEU A 43 -15.93 0.27 -5.49
C LEU A 43 -17.12 0.87 -6.27
N GLY A 44 -17.05 2.14 -6.69
CA GLY A 44 -18.08 2.81 -7.50
C GLY A 44 -19.39 3.15 -6.78
N ASN A 45 -19.65 2.55 -5.62
CA ASN A 45 -20.83 2.81 -4.78
C ASN A 45 -20.55 3.77 -3.60
N SER A 46 -19.31 4.23 -3.45
CA SER A 46 -18.84 5.08 -2.37
C SER A 46 -18.17 6.33 -2.94
N SER A 47 -18.19 7.45 -2.20
CA SER A 47 -17.54 8.69 -2.63
C SER A 47 -16.03 8.51 -2.78
N MET A 48 -15.49 8.78 -3.97
CA MET A 48 -14.05 8.74 -4.20
C MET A 48 -13.31 9.81 -3.40
N ILE A 49 -13.91 10.98 -3.17
CA ILE A 49 -13.31 12.05 -2.36
C ILE A 49 -13.13 11.56 -0.92
N LEU A 50 -14.17 10.95 -0.34
CA LEU A 50 -14.10 10.38 1.02
C LEU A 50 -13.02 9.30 1.11
N MET A 51 -12.87 8.49 0.05
CA MET A 51 -11.85 7.45 0.02
C MET A 51 -10.43 8.01 -0.06
N ILE A 52 -10.23 9.07 -0.87
CA ILE A 52 -8.97 9.82 -0.92
C ILE A 52 -8.66 10.41 0.45
N GLU A 53 -9.60 11.12 1.07
CA GLU A 53 -9.41 11.74 2.40
C GLU A 53 -9.05 10.70 3.47
N SER A 54 -9.74 9.55 3.46
CA SER A 54 -9.45 8.45 4.38
C SER A 54 -8.04 7.89 4.19
N GLN A 55 -7.60 7.72 2.95
CA GLN A 55 -6.24 7.25 2.65
C GLN A 55 -5.17 8.30 2.93
N LEU A 56 -5.43 9.58 2.70
CA LEU A 56 -4.52 10.66 3.08
C LEU A 56 -4.34 10.73 4.59
N ASN A 57 -5.42 10.55 5.37
CA ASN A 57 -5.34 10.44 6.83
C ASN A 57 -4.49 9.25 7.26
N TYR A 58 -4.65 8.09 6.61
CA TYR A 58 -3.81 6.92 6.87
C TYR A 58 -2.34 7.16 6.49
N MET A 59 -2.08 7.82 5.36
CA MET A 59 -0.73 8.18 4.92
C MET A 59 -0.05 9.15 5.88
N ALA A 60 -0.77 10.14 6.39
CA ALA A 60 -0.25 11.07 7.39
C ALA A 60 0.16 10.35 8.68
N ASP A 61 -0.62 9.35 9.11
CA ASP A 61 -0.22 8.50 10.24
C ASP A 61 0.99 7.62 9.94
N TYR A 62 1.03 7.00 8.77
CA TYR A 62 2.19 6.25 8.31
C TYR A 62 3.50 7.06 8.33
N LEU A 63 3.47 8.30 7.83
CA LEU A 63 4.62 9.21 7.86
C LEU A 63 5.01 9.59 9.29
N ARG A 64 4.04 9.79 10.17
CA ARG A 64 4.29 10.02 11.60
C ARG A 64 5.00 8.83 12.25
N GLN A 65 4.57 7.60 11.93
CA GLN A 65 5.22 6.39 12.44
C GLN A 65 6.68 6.28 11.94
N LEU A 66 6.96 6.59 10.68
CA LEU A 66 8.33 6.63 10.17
C LEU A 66 9.22 7.63 10.94
N ASN A 67 8.67 8.79 11.30
CA ASN A 67 9.38 9.77 12.12
C ASN A 67 9.65 9.25 13.54
N VAL A 68 8.66 8.62 14.19
CA VAL A 68 8.82 8.01 15.52
C VAL A 68 9.90 6.92 15.52
N LEU A 69 10.01 6.16 14.43
CA LEU A 69 11.04 5.13 14.24
C LEU A 69 12.42 5.68 13.85
N GLY A 70 12.61 7.01 13.88
CA GLY A 70 13.90 7.66 13.68
C GLY A 70 14.31 7.87 12.22
N GLY A 71 13.39 7.75 11.26
CA GLY A 71 13.61 8.10 9.84
C GLY A 71 14.61 7.22 9.07
N ARG A 72 15.25 6.24 9.72
CA ARG A 72 16.19 5.27 9.12
C ARG A 72 15.59 3.86 9.01
N THR A 73 14.27 3.77 9.08
CA THR A 73 13.52 2.53 9.00
C THR A 73 12.66 2.54 7.76
N ALA A 74 12.45 1.36 7.16
CA ALA A 74 11.48 1.17 6.11
C ALA A 74 10.30 0.37 6.65
N LEU A 75 9.08 0.80 6.31
CA LEU A 75 7.87 0.05 6.64
C LEU A 75 7.42 -0.73 5.40
N ASP A 76 7.38 -2.05 5.55
CA ASP A 76 6.91 -3.01 4.55
C ASP A 76 5.78 -3.85 5.18
N PRO A 77 4.57 -3.91 4.57
CA PRO A 77 3.51 -4.73 5.13
C PRO A 77 3.87 -6.22 5.09
N ARG A 78 3.56 -6.93 6.18
CA ARG A 78 3.74 -8.39 6.22
C ARG A 78 2.92 -9.04 5.08
N PRO A 79 3.50 -9.97 4.29
CA PRO A 79 2.76 -10.64 3.21
C PRO A 79 1.45 -11.29 3.67
N ALA A 80 1.41 -11.86 4.88
CA ALA A 80 0.20 -12.43 5.45
C ALA A 80 -0.90 -11.38 5.71
N ALA A 81 -0.53 -10.15 6.10
CA ALA A 81 -1.50 -9.07 6.30
C ALA A 81 -2.12 -8.61 4.97
N VAL A 82 -1.30 -8.53 3.91
CA VAL A 82 -1.78 -8.24 2.55
C VAL A 82 -2.77 -9.31 2.10
N ARG A 83 -2.37 -10.60 2.13
CA ARG A 83 -3.26 -11.70 1.72
C ARG A 83 -4.58 -11.71 2.51
N ASN A 84 -4.50 -11.59 3.83
CA ASN A 84 -5.68 -11.58 4.69
C ASN A 84 -6.62 -10.40 4.38
N TRP A 85 -6.10 -9.26 3.93
CA TRP A 85 -6.94 -8.13 3.53
C TRP A 85 -7.69 -8.38 2.22
N ASN A 86 -7.05 -9.06 1.26
CA ASN A 86 -7.57 -9.23 -0.10
C ASN A 86 -8.48 -10.46 -0.26
N HIS A 87 -8.36 -11.46 0.62
CA HIS A 87 -9.16 -12.69 0.59
C HIS A 87 -10.17 -12.80 1.75
N ARG A 88 -10.49 -11.66 2.38
CA ARG A 88 -11.51 -11.57 3.42
C ARG A 88 -12.91 -11.46 2.85
#